data_AF-A0A1C6VUB9-F1
#
_entry.id   AF-A0A1C6VUB9-F1
#
_cell.length_a   1.000
_cell.length_b   1.000
_cell.length_c   1.000
_cell.angle_alpha   90.00
_cell.angle_beta   90.00
_cell.angle_gamma   90.00
#
_symmetry.space_group_name_H-M   'P 1'
#
loop_
_entity.id
_entity.type
_entity.pdbx_description
1 polymer ?
#
loop_
_entity_poly.entity_id
_entity_poly.type
_entity_poly.pdbx_seq_one_letter_code
_entity_poly.pdbx_strand_id
1 'polypeptide(L)'
;MPIAFSQGFTPHPKISYASAAPTGVASEAEYLEIGLREPVDPARLRAALDAALSPGLDVLDAVEATGGSLADRIEASRWRIELPEVDPAALERAVSAFTAAEEIQVERMTKQGRRTFDARAAVIAIDTLPPSETPSGATAVPCAILELVVRQVTPSVRPDDVLSGLRVVADLEPPVSPRVIRLAQGTLTAQGEIVDPLDADRDGAAIGER
;
A
#
# COMPACT_ATOMS: atom_id res chain seq x y z
N MET A 1 12.90 -10.27 23.17
CA MET A 1 13.72 -9.68 22.09
C MET A 1 14.43 -8.43 22.62
N PRO A 2 15.69 -8.15 22.26
CA PRO A 2 16.45 -7.03 22.80
C PRO A 2 16.11 -5.69 22.12
N ILE A 3 14.84 -5.29 22.14
CA ILE A 3 14.37 -4.04 21.52
C ILE A 3 15.07 -2.82 22.14
N ALA A 4 15.54 -1.91 21.30
CA ALA A 4 16.08 -0.61 21.71
C ALA A 4 14.95 0.39 21.95
N PHE A 5 15.22 1.35 22.83
CA PHE A 5 14.25 2.38 23.20
C PHE A 5 14.77 3.77 22.82
N SER A 6 13.85 4.71 22.59
CA SER A 6 14.17 6.13 22.40
C SER A 6 14.82 6.72 23.65
N GLN A 7 15.60 7.78 23.46
CA GLN A 7 16.18 8.56 24.56
C GLN A 7 15.18 9.65 24.97
N GLY A 8 14.94 9.83 26.28
CA GLY A 8 14.02 10.85 26.80
C GLY A 8 13.31 10.42 28.08
N PHE A 9 12.41 11.28 28.58
CA PHE A 9 11.67 11.07 29.84
C PHE A 9 10.58 9.98 29.74
N THR A 10 10.19 9.58 28.53
CA THR A 10 9.27 8.46 28.27
C THR A 10 9.83 7.62 27.11
N PRO A 11 10.71 6.65 27.41
CA PRO A 11 11.32 5.81 26.38
C PRO A 11 10.27 4.91 25.73
N HIS A 12 10.20 4.94 24.40
CA HIS A 12 9.33 4.08 23.61
C HIS A 12 10.17 3.10 22.78
N PRO A 13 9.66 1.88 22.49
CA PRO A 13 10.29 0.97 21.54
C PRO A 13 10.63 1.69 20.23
N LYS A 14 11.86 1.50 19.73
CA LYS A 14 12.25 2.01 18.41
C LYS A 14 11.65 1.13 17.33
N ILE A 15 10.41 1.44 16.95
CA ILE A 15 9.70 0.81 15.84
C ILE A 15 9.19 1.92 14.93
N SER A 16 9.58 1.89 13.66
CA SER A 16 9.10 2.81 12.62
C SER A 16 8.38 2.02 11.54
N TYR A 17 7.24 2.53 11.08
CA TYR A 17 6.52 1.98 9.92
C TYR A 17 6.81 2.88 8.73
N ALA A 18 7.17 2.28 7.59
CA ALA A 18 7.57 3.04 6.40
C ALA A 18 6.41 3.85 5.83
N SER A 19 5.23 3.21 5.72
CA SER A 19 4.03 3.80 5.15
C SER A 19 2.81 2.98 5.59
N ALA A 20 2.29 3.35 6.77
CA ALA A 20 1.14 2.68 7.36
C ALA A 20 -0.10 2.82 6.46
N ALA A 21 -0.83 1.73 6.25
CA ALA A 21 -2.08 1.77 5.50
C ALA A 21 -3.12 2.71 6.18
N PRO A 22 -3.99 3.37 5.38
CA PRO A 22 -5.13 4.10 5.93
C PRO A 22 -6.06 3.19 6.75
N THR A 23 -6.76 3.76 7.72
CA THR A 23 -7.77 3.02 8.50
C THR A 23 -8.84 2.44 7.58
N GLY A 24 -9.21 1.17 7.81
CA GLY A 24 -10.24 0.47 7.02
C GLY A 24 -9.71 -0.21 5.75
N VAL A 25 -8.41 -0.15 5.50
CA VAL A 25 -7.75 -0.74 4.33
C VAL A 25 -6.89 -1.93 4.76
N ALA A 26 -6.94 -3.02 4.00
CA ALA A 26 -6.06 -4.18 4.19
C ALA A 26 -4.71 -3.94 3.50
N SER A 27 -3.66 -4.63 3.94
CA SER A 27 -2.35 -4.58 3.31
C SER A 27 -1.62 -5.92 3.43
N GLU A 28 -1.11 -6.41 2.32
CA GLU A 28 -0.19 -7.56 2.24
C GLU A 28 1.28 -7.13 2.23
N ALA A 29 1.53 -5.82 2.11
CA ALA A 29 2.87 -5.25 2.00
C ALA A 29 3.06 -4.18 3.07
N GLU A 30 3.08 -4.57 4.36
CA GLU A 30 3.46 -3.69 5.47
C GLU A 30 4.94 -3.86 5.79
N TYR A 31 5.65 -2.75 5.93
CA TYR A 31 7.08 -2.76 6.27
C TYR A 31 7.35 -1.89 7.48
N LEU A 32 8.19 -2.40 8.38
CA LEU A 32 8.60 -1.73 9.59
C LEU A 32 10.08 -1.99 9.87
N GLU A 33 10.73 -1.07 10.56
CA GLU A 33 12.08 -1.21 11.10
C GLU A 33 12.01 -1.33 12.61
N ILE A 34 12.79 -2.25 13.18
CA ILE A 34 12.94 -2.41 14.64
C ILE A 34 14.38 -2.11 15.02
N GLY A 35 14.58 -1.09 15.85
CA GLY A 35 15.87 -0.84 16.48
C GLY A 35 16.13 -1.89 17.57
N LEU A 36 17.25 -2.60 17.49
CA LEU A 36 17.70 -3.57 18.48
C LEU A 36 18.92 -3.04 19.26
N ARG A 37 19.10 -3.53 20.50
CA ARG A 37 20.24 -3.16 21.37
C ARG A 37 21.51 -3.95 21.04
N GLU A 38 21.34 -5.10 20.40
CA GLU A 38 22.41 -6.02 20.01
C GLU A 38 21.98 -6.73 18.72
N PRO A 39 22.93 -7.21 17.89
CA PRO A 39 22.63 -8.00 16.71
C PRO A 39 21.83 -9.26 17.07
N VAL A 40 20.81 -9.56 16.27
CA VAL A 40 19.98 -10.76 16.39
C VAL A 40 19.84 -11.37 15.00
N ASP A 41 19.94 -12.69 14.91
CA ASP A 41 19.64 -13.44 13.69
C ASP A 41 18.22 -13.07 13.18
N PRO A 42 18.09 -12.48 11.97
CA PRO A 42 16.80 -12.07 11.42
C PRO A 42 15.80 -13.22 11.30
N ALA A 43 16.25 -14.44 10.98
CA ALA A 43 15.37 -15.60 10.87
C ALA A 43 14.74 -15.97 12.22
N ARG A 44 15.53 -15.91 13.29
CA ARG A 44 15.06 -16.12 14.67
C ARG A 44 14.13 -15.00 15.13
N LEU A 45 14.43 -13.75 14.76
CA LEU A 45 13.57 -12.60 15.06
C LEU A 45 12.20 -12.74 14.39
N ARG A 46 12.18 -13.08 13.09
CA ARG A 46 10.97 -13.33 12.30
C ARG A 46 10.07 -14.35 12.97
N ALA A 47 10.60 -15.54 13.28
CA ALA A 47 9.84 -16.62 13.89
C ALA A 47 9.30 -16.26 15.28
N ALA A 48 10.08 -15.51 16.08
CA ALA A 48 9.64 -15.08 17.40
C ALA A 48 8.52 -14.04 17.34
N LEU A 49 8.56 -13.12 16.38
CA LEU A 49 7.50 -12.15 16.14
C LEU A 49 6.23 -12.83 15.62
N ASP A 50 6.36 -13.69 14.62
CA ASP A 50 5.25 -14.43 14.02
C ASP A 50 4.46 -15.24 15.07
N ALA A 51 5.16 -15.94 15.96
CA ALA A 51 4.54 -16.68 17.06
C ALA A 51 3.87 -15.81 18.13
N ALA A 52 4.20 -14.51 18.20
CA ALA A 52 3.68 -13.58 19.19
C ALA A 52 2.52 -12.71 18.66
N LEU A 53 2.35 -12.61 17.34
CA LEU A 53 1.30 -11.80 16.73
C LEU A 53 -0.05 -12.51 16.77
N SER A 54 -1.12 -11.70 16.65
CA SER A 54 -2.48 -12.23 16.57
C SER A 54 -2.73 -12.88 15.21
N PRO A 55 -3.63 -13.88 15.12
CA PRO A 55 -4.00 -14.48 13.84
C PRO A 55 -4.38 -13.43 12.80
N GLY A 56 -3.88 -13.58 11.56
CA GLY A 56 -4.07 -12.63 10.46
C GLY A 56 -2.98 -11.56 10.35
N LEU A 57 -1.94 -11.61 11.19
CA LEU A 57 -0.73 -10.82 11.06
C LEU A 57 0.49 -11.75 10.97
N ASP A 58 0.92 -12.03 9.74
CA ASP A 58 2.03 -12.94 9.48
C ASP A 58 3.32 -12.17 9.23
N VAL A 59 4.43 -12.62 9.84
CA VAL A 59 5.76 -12.04 9.55
C VAL A 59 6.42 -12.83 8.43
N LEU A 60 6.32 -12.28 7.23
CA LEU A 60 6.77 -12.93 6.00
C LEU A 60 8.30 -13.01 5.90
N ASP A 61 9.00 -11.93 6.24
CA ASP A 61 10.45 -11.84 6.10
C ASP A 61 11.07 -10.87 7.13
N ALA A 62 12.37 -11.02 7.36
CA ALA A 62 13.17 -10.09 8.15
C ALA A 62 14.62 -10.08 7.65
N VAL A 63 15.17 -8.87 7.48
CA VAL A 63 16.55 -8.63 7.05
C VAL A 63 17.24 -7.65 8.00
N GLU A 64 18.57 -7.67 8.05
CA GLU A 64 19.32 -6.62 8.74
C GLU A 64 19.31 -5.35 7.88
N ALA A 65 18.85 -4.23 8.43
CA ALA A 65 18.77 -2.98 7.69
C ALA A 65 20.17 -2.41 7.42
N THR A 66 20.53 -2.26 6.15
CA THR A 66 21.84 -1.76 5.69
C THR A 66 21.73 -0.32 5.19
N GLY A 67 21.65 0.63 6.12
CA GLY A 67 21.69 2.07 5.83
C GLY A 67 20.46 2.64 5.11
N GLY A 68 20.34 3.97 5.13
CA GLY A 68 19.16 4.69 4.64
C GLY A 68 17.92 4.49 5.53
N SER A 69 16.85 5.23 5.28
CA SER A 69 15.55 4.94 5.89
C SER A 69 14.76 4.02 4.97
N LEU A 70 14.12 2.99 5.52
CA LEU A 70 13.14 2.18 4.79
C LEU A 70 12.03 3.04 4.16
N ALA A 71 11.61 4.13 4.83
CA ALA A 71 10.61 5.04 4.30
C ALA A 71 11.06 5.68 2.97
N ASP A 72 12.36 5.96 2.81
CA ASP A 72 12.91 6.53 1.58
C ASP A 72 12.89 5.53 0.41
N ARG A 73 12.69 4.23 0.71
CA ARG A 73 12.60 3.15 -0.29
C ARG A 73 11.16 2.87 -0.73
N ILE A 74 10.18 3.63 -0.24
CA ILE A 74 8.77 3.51 -0.62
C ILE A 74 8.39 4.67 -1.55
N GLU A 75 8.43 4.40 -2.85
CA GLU A 75 8.12 5.39 -3.89
C GLU A 75 6.72 5.23 -4.47
N ALA A 76 6.16 4.04 -4.41
CA ALA A 76 4.83 3.74 -4.95
C ALA A 76 4.15 2.59 -4.19
N SER A 77 2.85 2.43 -4.43
CA SER A 77 2.03 1.34 -3.88
C SER A 77 1.08 0.80 -4.94
N ARG A 78 0.98 -0.53 -5.04
CA ARG A 78 0.01 -1.24 -5.88
C ARG A 78 -1.18 -1.63 -5.02
N TRP A 79 -2.37 -1.32 -5.48
CA TRP A 79 -3.61 -1.63 -4.78
C TRP A 79 -4.59 -2.36 -5.68
N ARG A 80 -5.41 -3.17 -5.04
CA ARG A 80 -6.63 -3.74 -5.61
C ARG A 80 -7.82 -3.21 -4.84
N ILE A 81 -8.83 -2.76 -5.57
CA ILE A 81 -10.10 -2.29 -5.01
C ILE A 81 -11.21 -3.13 -5.60
N GLU A 82 -11.90 -3.88 -4.75
CA GLU A 82 -13.17 -4.51 -5.11
C GLU A 82 -14.29 -3.48 -4.92
N LEU A 83 -15.16 -3.40 -5.92
CA LEU A 83 -16.34 -2.54 -5.96
C LEU A 83 -17.58 -3.43 -6.08
N PRO A 84 -18.10 -3.96 -4.95
CA PRO A 84 -19.31 -4.77 -4.98
C PRO A 84 -20.48 -3.96 -5.52
N GLU A 85 -21.38 -4.64 -6.22
CA GLU A 85 -22.57 -4.08 -6.88
C GLU A 85 -22.26 -3.09 -8.03
N VAL A 86 -20.99 -2.93 -8.42
CA VAL A 86 -20.59 -2.13 -9.57
C VAL A 86 -20.47 -3.01 -10.81
N ASP A 87 -21.10 -2.59 -11.90
CA ASP A 87 -20.96 -3.19 -13.23
C ASP A 87 -19.52 -3.01 -13.74
N PRO A 88 -18.80 -4.10 -14.09
CA PRO A 88 -17.46 -4.01 -14.69
C PRO A 88 -17.40 -3.08 -15.90
N ALA A 89 -18.42 -3.05 -16.75
CA ALA A 89 -18.44 -2.15 -17.91
C ALA A 89 -18.57 -0.68 -17.51
N ALA A 90 -19.21 -0.37 -16.38
CA ALA A 90 -19.24 0.98 -15.83
C ALA A 90 -17.88 1.41 -15.31
N LEU A 91 -17.16 0.50 -14.62
CA LEU A 91 -15.79 0.76 -14.19
C LEU A 91 -14.85 0.98 -15.39
N GLU A 92 -14.93 0.15 -16.44
CA GLU A 92 -14.11 0.31 -17.65
C GLU A 92 -14.29 1.68 -18.30
N ARG A 93 -15.54 2.16 -18.41
CA ARG A 93 -15.82 3.52 -18.91
C ARG A 93 -15.21 4.60 -18.01
N ALA A 94 -15.31 4.43 -16.69
CA ALA A 94 -14.75 5.38 -15.73
C ALA A 94 -13.21 5.41 -15.77
N VAL A 95 -12.56 4.25 -15.88
CA VAL A 95 -11.10 4.14 -16.03
C VAL A 95 -10.63 4.78 -17.36
N SER A 96 -11.39 4.58 -18.45
CA SER A 96 -11.10 5.24 -19.72
C SER A 96 -11.19 6.77 -19.62
N ALA A 97 -12.24 7.29 -18.98
CA ALA A 97 -12.40 8.72 -18.73
C ALA A 97 -11.28 9.29 -17.82
N PHE A 98 -10.92 8.56 -16.76
CA PHE A 98 -9.83 8.93 -15.86
C PHE A 98 -8.48 8.99 -16.57
N THR A 99 -8.20 8.01 -17.44
CA THR A 99 -6.94 7.94 -18.19
C THR A 99 -6.84 9.05 -19.23
N ALA A 100 -7.95 9.42 -19.84
CA ALA A 100 -8.02 10.49 -20.84
C ALA A 100 -7.92 11.91 -20.26
N ALA A 101 -8.15 12.09 -18.96
CA ALA A 101 -8.05 13.39 -18.31
C ALA A 101 -6.58 13.76 -18.02
N GLU A 102 -6.21 15.02 -18.33
CA GLU A 102 -4.90 15.57 -18.00
C GLU A 102 -4.76 15.84 -16.50
N GLU A 103 -5.82 16.34 -15.86
CA GLU A 103 -5.89 16.61 -14.43
C GLU A 103 -7.27 16.23 -13.88
N ILE A 104 -7.31 15.73 -12.64
CA ILE A 104 -8.55 15.42 -11.92
C ILE A 104 -8.47 15.98 -10.50
N GLN A 105 -9.07 17.15 -10.31
CA GLN A 105 -9.07 17.85 -9.02
C GLN A 105 -10.06 17.21 -8.05
N VAL A 106 -9.57 16.79 -6.88
CA VAL A 106 -10.38 16.23 -5.79
C VAL A 106 -10.20 17.01 -4.50
N GLU A 107 -11.17 16.92 -3.59
CA GLU A 107 -11.13 17.60 -2.31
C GLU A 107 -11.06 16.61 -1.14
N ARG A 108 -10.09 16.79 -0.25
CA ARG A 108 -9.95 15.98 0.99
C ARG A 108 -9.93 16.86 2.23
N MET A 109 -10.61 16.41 3.29
CA MET A 109 -10.54 17.07 4.60
C MET A 109 -9.21 16.74 5.30
N THR A 110 -8.56 17.77 5.83
CA THR A 110 -7.32 17.66 6.62
C THR A 110 -7.51 18.30 7.98
N LYS A 111 -6.52 18.17 8.88
CA LYS A 111 -6.50 18.90 10.16
C LYS A 111 -6.53 20.43 9.98
N GLN A 112 -6.14 20.93 8.81
CA GLN A 112 -6.06 22.35 8.47
C GLN A 112 -7.27 22.82 7.62
N GLY A 113 -8.27 21.96 7.42
CA GLY A 113 -9.44 22.23 6.58
C GLY A 113 -9.41 21.46 5.26
N ARG A 114 -10.31 21.85 4.35
CA ARG A 114 -10.48 21.22 3.03
C ARG A 114 -9.33 21.63 2.11
N ARG A 115 -8.74 20.66 1.43
CA ARG A 115 -7.65 20.87 0.48
C ARG A 115 -7.98 20.24 -0.87
N THR A 116 -7.77 21.01 -1.93
CA THR A 116 -7.90 20.56 -3.32
C THR A 116 -6.54 20.22 -3.90
N PHE A 117 -6.45 19.13 -4.65
CA PHE A 117 -5.23 18.71 -5.35
C PHE A 117 -5.58 17.78 -6.51
N ASP A 118 -4.67 17.65 -7.47
CA ASP A 118 -4.81 16.72 -8.57
C ASP A 118 -4.53 15.28 -8.14
N ALA A 119 -5.55 14.42 -8.19
CA ALA A 119 -5.41 12.99 -7.94
C ALA A 119 -4.77 12.24 -9.12
N ARG A 120 -4.95 12.73 -10.36
CA ARG A 120 -4.47 12.07 -11.57
C ARG A 120 -2.95 12.01 -11.65
N ALA A 121 -2.29 13.09 -11.22
CA ALA A 121 -0.83 13.23 -11.23
C ALA A 121 -0.06 12.11 -10.53
N ALA A 122 -0.64 11.49 -9.48
CA ALA A 122 0.03 10.43 -8.74
C ALA A 122 -0.23 9.02 -9.29
N VAL A 123 -1.22 8.84 -10.17
CA VAL A 123 -1.60 7.53 -10.70
C VAL A 123 -0.69 7.17 -11.87
N ILE A 124 0.13 6.13 -11.67
CA ILE A 124 1.08 5.60 -12.66
C ILE A 124 0.36 4.63 -13.60
N ALA A 125 -0.45 3.75 -13.03
CA ALA A 125 -1.25 2.77 -13.75
C ALA A 125 -2.63 2.64 -13.10
N ILE A 126 -3.65 2.42 -13.93
CA ILE A 126 -5.03 2.21 -13.52
C ILE A 126 -5.70 1.30 -14.55
N ASP A 127 -6.15 0.13 -14.11
CA ASP A 127 -6.69 -0.90 -15.00
C ASP A 127 -7.84 -1.65 -14.32
N THR A 128 -8.70 -2.30 -15.11
CA THR A 128 -9.71 -3.22 -14.59
C THR A 128 -9.21 -4.65 -14.62
N LEU A 129 -9.58 -5.44 -13.61
CA LEU A 129 -9.39 -6.88 -13.64
C LEU A 129 -10.71 -7.57 -14.04
N PRO A 130 -10.64 -8.70 -14.77
CA PRO A 130 -11.83 -9.49 -15.02
C PRO A 130 -12.46 -9.91 -13.68
N PRO A 131 -13.79 -10.04 -13.62
CA PRO A 131 -14.45 -10.55 -12.42
C PRO A 131 -13.83 -11.89 -12.04
N SER A 132 -13.34 -12.03 -10.81
CA SER A 132 -12.97 -13.34 -10.29
C SER A 132 -14.22 -14.20 -10.28
N GLU A 133 -14.17 -15.41 -10.86
CA GLU A 133 -15.21 -16.42 -10.66
C GLU A 133 -15.32 -16.65 -9.15
N THR A 134 -16.37 -16.10 -8.53
CA THR A 134 -16.66 -16.44 -7.15
C THR A 134 -17.16 -17.89 -7.15
N PRO A 135 -16.65 -18.80 -6.28
CA PRO A 135 -17.12 -20.19 -6.22
C PRO A 135 -18.58 -20.36 -5.73
N SER A 136 -19.35 -19.28 -5.64
CA SER A 136 -20.71 -19.30 -5.09
C SER A 136 -21.71 -19.35 -6.23
N GLY A 137 -22.32 -20.52 -6.44
CA GLY A 137 -23.38 -20.77 -7.43
C GLY A 137 -24.72 -20.05 -7.18
N ALA A 138 -24.70 -18.87 -6.56
CA ALA A 138 -25.81 -17.92 -6.57
C ALA A 138 -25.49 -16.83 -7.59
N THR A 139 -26.48 -16.34 -8.33
CA THR A 139 -26.32 -15.22 -9.30
C THR A 139 -25.46 -14.12 -8.67
N ALA A 140 -24.19 -14.05 -9.10
CA ALA A 140 -23.19 -13.23 -8.44
C ALA A 140 -23.61 -11.76 -8.59
N VAL A 141 -23.80 -11.09 -7.46
CA VAL A 141 -23.87 -9.63 -7.43
C VAL A 141 -22.62 -9.13 -8.17
N PRO A 142 -22.76 -8.25 -9.19
CA PRO A 142 -21.60 -7.82 -9.98
C PRO A 142 -20.55 -7.21 -9.06
N CYS A 143 -19.28 -7.51 -9.30
CA CYS A 143 -18.18 -6.94 -8.56
C CYS A 143 -17.10 -6.52 -9.56
N ALA A 144 -16.97 -5.22 -9.76
CA ALA A 144 -15.89 -4.68 -10.57
C ALA A 144 -14.62 -4.62 -9.73
N ILE A 145 -13.47 -4.89 -10.35
CA ILE A 145 -12.17 -4.88 -9.66
C ILE A 145 -11.27 -3.87 -10.36
N LEU A 146 -10.79 -2.89 -9.60
CA LEU A 146 -9.83 -1.89 -10.03
C LEU A 146 -8.44 -2.26 -9.52
N GLU A 147 -7.45 -2.20 -10.39
CA GLU A 147 -6.05 -2.25 -10.04
C GLU A 147 -5.41 -0.89 -10.27
N LEU A 148 -4.59 -0.44 -9.33
CA LEU A 148 -3.94 0.86 -9.39
C LEU A 148 -2.50 0.80 -8.88
N VAL A 149 -1.63 1.60 -9.50
CA VAL A 149 -0.29 1.91 -8.98
C VAL A 149 -0.23 3.41 -8.74
N VAL A 150 0.00 3.80 -7.48
CA VAL A 150 0.00 5.21 -7.05
C VAL A 150 1.38 5.56 -6.51
N ARG A 151 1.97 6.64 -7.02
CA ARG A 151 3.22 7.21 -6.55
C ARG A 151 3.02 7.92 -5.21
N GLN A 152 3.97 7.75 -4.31
CA GLN A 152 4.06 8.57 -3.10
C GLN A 152 4.52 9.98 -3.47
N VAL A 153 3.62 10.94 -3.24
CA VAL A 153 3.85 12.37 -3.52
C VAL A 153 3.32 13.20 -2.34
N THR A 154 3.61 14.50 -2.35
CA THR A 154 3.06 15.46 -1.38
C THR A 154 2.24 16.51 -2.12
N PRO A 155 0.92 16.66 -1.84
CA PRO A 155 0.12 15.87 -0.90
C PRO A 155 -0.08 14.43 -1.37
N SER A 156 -0.18 13.48 -0.43
CA SER A 156 -0.36 12.07 -0.80
C SER A 156 -1.72 11.81 -1.43
N VAL A 157 -1.74 11.01 -2.49
CA VAL A 157 -2.97 10.51 -3.11
C VAL A 157 -3.26 9.12 -2.55
N ARG A 158 -4.47 8.94 -2.02
CA ARG A 158 -4.95 7.66 -1.45
C ARG A 158 -5.88 6.97 -2.45
N PRO A 159 -6.13 5.66 -2.28
CA PRO A 159 -7.15 4.94 -3.04
C PRO A 159 -8.50 5.69 -3.08
N ASP A 160 -8.95 6.25 -1.96
CA ASP A 160 -10.21 7.02 -1.88
C ASP A 160 -10.19 8.30 -2.71
N ASP A 161 -9.03 8.94 -2.88
CA ASP A 161 -8.88 10.12 -3.73
C ASP A 161 -9.01 9.73 -5.21
N VAL A 162 -8.50 8.55 -5.60
CA VAL A 162 -8.68 8.01 -6.96
C VAL A 162 -10.15 7.65 -7.21
N LEU A 163 -10.83 7.03 -6.24
CA LEU A 163 -12.26 6.76 -6.32
C LEU A 163 -13.09 8.05 -6.43
N SER A 164 -12.72 9.08 -5.67
CA SER A 164 -13.32 10.42 -5.80
C SER A 164 -13.10 10.99 -7.20
N GLY A 165 -11.92 10.75 -7.79
CA GLY A 165 -11.62 11.13 -9.17
C GLY A 165 -12.49 10.40 -10.19
N LEU A 166 -12.71 9.09 -10.04
CA LEU A 166 -13.63 8.31 -10.90
C LEU A 166 -15.06 8.86 -10.84
N ARG A 167 -15.52 9.28 -9.66
CA ARG A 167 -16.80 9.99 -9.51
C ARG A 167 -16.81 11.31 -10.27
N VAL A 168 -15.75 12.12 -10.18
CA VAL A 168 -15.65 13.42 -10.87
C VAL A 168 -15.74 13.26 -12.40
N VAL A 169 -15.06 12.27 -12.96
CA VAL A 169 -14.95 12.13 -14.44
C VAL A 169 -16.04 11.28 -15.08
N ALA A 170 -16.70 10.41 -14.31
CA ALA A 170 -17.63 9.42 -14.86
C ALA A 170 -18.88 9.17 -14.00
N ASP A 171 -19.10 9.93 -12.92
CA ASP A 171 -20.21 9.76 -11.97
C ASP A 171 -20.31 8.33 -11.40
N LEU A 172 -19.16 7.65 -11.30
CA LEU A 172 -19.08 6.31 -10.72
C LEU A 172 -19.13 6.40 -9.20
N GLU A 173 -20.30 6.18 -8.62
CA GLU A 173 -20.50 6.08 -7.17
C GLU A 173 -20.77 4.61 -6.77
N PRO A 174 -19.86 3.95 -6.03
CA PRO A 174 -20.11 2.63 -5.50
C PRO A 174 -21.32 2.65 -4.53
N PRO A 175 -22.30 1.74 -4.68
CA PRO A 175 -23.50 1.73 -3.83
C PRO A 175 -23.21 1.24 -2.41
N VAL A 176 -22.09 0.53 -2.22
CA VAL A 176 -21.59 0.06 -0.93
C VAL A 176 -20.10 0.36 -0.80
N SER A 177 -19.56 0.30 0.42
CA SER A 177 -18.15 0.58 0.68
C SER A 177 -17.23 -0.34 -0.14
N PRO A 178 -16.27 0.24 -0.89
CA PRO A 178 -15.21 -0.51 -1.56
C PRO A 178 -14.36 -1.32 -0.58
N ARG A 179 -13.80 -2.43 -1.05
CA ARG A 179 -12.80 -3.20 -0.29
C ARG A 179 -11.43 -2.95 -0.90
N VAL A 180 -10.57 -2.31 -0.13
CA VAL A 180 -9.25 -1.87 -0.59
C VAL A 180 -8.18 -2.75 0.06
N ILE A 181 -7.25 -3.25 -0.75
CA ILE A 181 -6.06 -3.96 -0.29
C ILE A 181 -4.81 -3.41 -0.99
N ARG A 182 -3.77 -3.09 -0.20
CA ARG A 182 -2.43 -2.83 -0.76
C ARG A 182 -1.74 -4.16 -0.98
N LEU A 183 -1.38 -4.44 -2.23
CA LEU A 183 -0.71 -5.69 -2.62
C LEU A 183 0.81 -5.57 -2.57
N ALA A 184 1.35 -4.38 -2.87
CA ALA A 184 2.79 -4.13 -2.85
C ALA A 184 3.08 -2.65 -2.55
N GLN A 185 4.24 -2.36 -1.99
CA GLN A 185 4.82 -1.02 -1.95
C GLN A 185 6.34 -1.13 -1.91
N GLY A 186 7.04 -0.12 -2.45
CA GLY A 186 8.48 -0.18 -2.64
C GLY A 186 8.97 0.84 -3.65
N THR A 187 10.18 0.62 -4.17
CA THR A 187 10.75 1.47 -5.22
C THR A 187 10.08 1.20 -6.56
N LEU A 188 10.00 2.22 -7.42
CA LEU A 188 9.33 2.11 -8.71
C LEU A 188 10.35 2.04 -9.84
N THR A 189 10.30 0.98 -10.64
CA THR A 189 11.16 0.85 -11.83
C THR A 189 10.71 1.80 -12.95
N ALA A 190 11.57 2.01 -13.94
CA ALA A 190 11.22 2.78 -15.14
C ALA A 190 10.06 2.14 -15.93
N GLN A 191 9.82 0.83 -15.75
CA GLN A 191 8.76 0.06 -16.37
C GLN A 191 7.44 0.12 -15.56
N GLY A 192 7.42 0.78 -14.40
CA GLY A 192 6.24 0.88 -13.54
C GLY A 192 6.04 -0.30 -12.59
N GLU A 193 7.03 -1.19 -12.47
CA GLU A 193 7.00 -2.29 -11.52
C GLU A 193 7.42 -1.82 -10.13
N ILE A 194 6.87 -2.47 -9.10
CA ILE A 194 7.25 -2.22 -7.70
C ILE A 194 8.25 -3.29 -7.27
N VAL A 195 9.42 -2.86 -6.81
CA VAL A 195 10.47 -3.75 -6.26
C VAL A 195 10.36 -3.79 -4.75
N ASP A 196 10.59 -4.95 -4.16
CA ASP A 196 10.57 -5.13 -2.70
C ASP A 196 11.63 -4.22 -2.05
N PRO A 197 11.25 -3.33 -1.12
CA PRO A 197 12.18 -2.42 -0.46
C PRO A 197 13.26 -3.14 0.38
N LEU A 198 13.05 -4.42 0.72
CA LEU A 198 14.04 -5.24 1.45
C LEU A 198 15.14 -5.81 0.54
N ASP A 199 14.95 -5.84 -0.79
CA ASP A 199 15.96 -6.40 -1.71
C ASP A 199 17.33 -5.73 -1.56
N ALA A 200 17.35 -4.42 -1.30
CA ALA A 200 18.59 -3.66 -1.09
C ALA A 200 19.41 -4.15 0.12
N ASP A 201 18.77 -4.74 1.13
CA ASP A 201 19.43 -5.29 2.31
C ASP A 201 19.78 -6.78 2.15
N ARG A 202 19.03 -7.51 1.30
CA ARG A 202 19.31 -8.92 0.98
C ARG A 202 20.65 -9.07 0.27
N ASP A 203 20.95 -8.19 -0.67
CA ASP A 203 22.19 -8.23 -1.46
C ASP A 203 23.44 -7.85 -0.64
N GLY A 204 23.26 -7.16 0.50
CA GLY A 204 24.33 -6.80 1.43
C GLY A 204 24.84 -7.96 2.30
N ALA A 205 24.09 -9.07 2.40
CA ALA A 205 24.44 -10.20 3.26
C ALA A 205 25.53 -11.12 2.68
N ALA A 206 26.01 -10.86 1.46
CA ALA A 206 26.95 -11.72 0.76
C ALA A 206 28.40 -11.21 0.73
N ILE A 207 28.93 -10.60 1.80
CA ILE A 207 30.39 -10.39 1.92
C ILE A 207 30.89 -10.54 3.38
N GLY A 208 31.40 -11.74 3.70
CA GLY A 208 32.43 -12.01 4.74
C GLY A 208 31.93 -12.60 6.07
N GLU A 209 32.49 -13.68 6.64
CA GLU A 209 33.70 -14.45 6.34
C GLU A 209 33.58 -15.90 6.87
N ARG A 210 34.26 -16.81 6.16
CA ARG A 210 34.76 -18.10 6.64
C ARG A 210 36.09 -17.90 7.35
#